data_AF-A0A645ACJ9-F1
#
_entry.id   AF-A0A645ACJ9-F1
#
_cell.length_a   1.000
_cell.length_b   1.000
_cell.length_c   1.000
_cell.angle_alpha   90.00
_cell.angle_beta   90.00
_cell.angle_gamma   90.00
#
_symmetry.space_group_name_H-M   'P 1'
#
loop_
_entity.id
_entity.type
_entity.pdbx_description
1 polymer ?
#
loop_
_entity_poly.entity_id
_entity_poly.type
_entity_poly.pdbx_seq_one_letter_code
_entity_poly.pdbx_strand_id
1 'polypeptide(L)'
;MLTNDETGEKRGFSSPVNRPAFALMNPELTYSLSKRQTACGVVDIMMHTLDRYFSTDVVCETTDAVAEALLRTVIHYGPAVMKEPSNYEARSEIMWCGTLSHSDLTGLGRPKSFVVHQMGHILSGRFDLPHAESLSCVFCQWAREVCGYGIGRFARYAREVWKISEPDDETAALAGIGATERFFRALDMPVCFGEAEMGVLSDEDVRDMARECSWDGKRLVGTFHPLDEAGILRVLRAANH
;
A
#
# COMPACT_ATOMS: atom_id res chain seq x y z
N MET A 1 7.18 -2.84 -13.27
CA MET A 1 7.93 -1.58 -13.45
C MET A 1 9.23 -1.89 -14.15
N LEU A 2 9.71 -0.98 -14.99
CA LEU A 2 11.06 -1.01 -15.55
C LEU A 2 11.82 0.20 -14.98
N THR A 3 13.07 0.01 -14.58
CA THR A 3 13.98 1.08 -14.17
C THR A 3 14.92 1.39 -15.33
N ASN A 4 15.09 2.67 -15.65
CA ASN A 4 16.16 3.13 -16.52
C ASN A 4 17.38 3.41 -15.66
N ASP A 5 18.40 2.55 -15.71
CA ASP A 5 19.61 2.66 -14.87
C ASP A 5 20.42 3.93 -15.18
N GLU A 6 20.32 4.49 -16.40
CA GLU A 6 21.01 5.73 -16.77
C GLU A 6 20.38 6.96 -16.13
N THR A 7 19.05 6.97 -15.96
CA THR A 7 18.31 8.13 -15.42
C THR A 7 17.80 7.93 -14.00
N GLY A 8 17.87 6.71 -13.47
CA GLY A 8 17.26 6.32 -12.19
C GLY A 8 15.73 6.27 -12.21
N GLU A 9 15.09 6.50 -13.37
CA GLU A 9 13.64 6.60 -13.44
C GLU A 9 12.97 5.22 -13.47
N LYS A 10 12.05 4.98 -12.53
CA LYS A 10 11.21 3.77 -12.48
C LYS A 10 9.80 4.06 -13.00
N ARG A 11 9.37 3.36 -14.06
CA ARG A 11 8.07 3.59 -14.73
C ARG A 11 7.31 2.28 -15.00
N GLY A 12 5.99 2.40 -15.10
CA GLY A 12 5.09 1.29 -15.43
C GLY A 12 4.56 1.41 -16.86
N PHE A 13 4.41 0.28 -17.54
CA PHE A 13 3.77 0.19 -18.85
C PHE A 13 2.70 -0.90 -18.84
N SER A 14 1.46 -0.53 -19.14
CA SER A 14 0.31 -1.44 -19.16
C SER A 14 -0.27 -1.50 -20.57
N SER A 15 -0.32 -2.68 -21.18
CA SER A 15 -0.88 -2.89 -22.51
C SER A 15 -1.53 -4.27 -22.61
N PRO A 16 -2.65 -4.45 -23.33
CA PRO A 16 -3.23 -5.78 -23.53
C PRO A 16 -2.24 -6.81 -24.08
N VAL A 17 -1.21 -6.37 -24.81
CA VAL A 17 -0.19 -7.25 -25.42
C VAL A 17 0.84 -7.80 -24.43
N ASN A 18 0.96 -7.21 -23.23
CA ASN A 18 1.88 -7.70 -22.20
C ASN A 18 1.19 -8.59 -21.15
N ARG A 19 -0.07 -8.98 -21.39
CA ARG A 19 -0.79 -9.94 -20.55
C ARG A 19 -0.32 -11.36 -20.86
N PRO A 20 0.04 -12.16 -19.84
CA PRO A 20 0.41 -13.56 -20.06
C PRO A 20 -0.80 -14.35 -20.58
N ALA A 21 -0.57 -15.32 -21.47
CA ALA A 21 -1.62 -16.21 -21.97
C ALA A 21 -2.20 -17.13 -20.88
N PHE A 22 -1.35 -17.54 -19.94
CA PHE A 22 -1.71 -18.27 -18.72
C PHE A 22 -0.64 -18.03 -17.64
N ALA A 23 -1.00 -18.27 -16.37
CA ALA A 23 -0.08 -18.25 -15.24
C ALA A 23 -0.29 -19.51 -14.40
N LEU A 24 0.80 -20.20 -14.04
CA LEU A 24 0.78 -21.36 -13.16
C LEU A 24 1.27 -20.92 -11.78
N MET A 25 0.41 -21.10 -10.78
CA MET A 25 0.63 -20.62 -9.43
C MET A 25 0.76 -21.84 -8.50
N ASN A 26 1.98 -22.14 -8.05
CA ASN A 26 2.25 -23.22 -7.09
C ASN A 26 2.78 -22.61 -5.77
N PRO A 27 1.99 -22.66 -4.67
CA PRO A 27 2.40 -22.14 -3.36
C PRO A 27 3.71 -22.72 -2.84
N GLU A 28 4.04 -23.98 -3.13
CA GLU A 28 5.26 -24.63 -2.64
C GLU A 28 6.54 -23.97 -3.17
N LEU A 29 6.48 -23.41 -4.39
CA LEU A 29 7.62 -22.68 -4.97
C LEU A 29 7.98 -21.41 -4.21
N THR A 30 7.13 -20.97 -3.28
CA THR A 30 7.36 -19.78 -2.46
C THR A 30 7.91 -20.10 -1.06
N TYR A 31 8.06 -21.38 -0.71
CA TYR A 31 8.56 -21.79 0.61
C TYR A 31 9.99 -21.30 0.90
N SER A 32 10.80 -21.13 -0.14
CA SER A 32 12.19 -20.66 -0.03
C SER A 32 12.32 -19.14 0.05
N LEU A 33 11.22 -18.37 -0.01
CA LEU A 33 11.27 -16.92 0.17
C LEU A 33 11.75 -16.57 1.58
N SER A 34 12.60 -15.54 1.68
CA SER A 34 12.98 -14.99 2.97
C SER A 34 11.77 -14.40 3.69
N LYS A 35 11.89 -14.22 5.02
CA LYS A 35 10.89 -13.51 5.82
C LYS A 35 10.65 -12.09 5.28
N ARG A 36 11.74 -11.34 5.01
CA ARG A 36 11.67 -9.98 4.42
C ARG A 36 10.87 -9.95 3.12
N GLN A 37 11.13 -10.88 2.19
CA GLN A 37 10.39 -10.96 0.93
C GLN A 37 8.93 -11.39 1.11
N THR A 38 8.67 -12.30 2.05
CA THR A 38 7.30 -12.72 2.39
C THR A 38 6.50 -11.56 2.98
N ALA A 39 7.07 -10.80 3.93
CA ALA A 39 6.46 -9.61 4.50
C ALA A 39 6.20 -8.54 3.43
N CYS A 40 7.17 -8.30 2.55
CA CYS A 40 7.00 -7.39 1.42
C CYS A 40 5.81 -7.78 0.54
N GLY A 41 5.68 -9.06 0.20
CA GLY A 41 4.53 -9.57 -0.56
C GLY A 41 3.20 -9.32 0.15
N VAL A 42 3.11 -9.63 1.45
CA VAL A 42 1.90 -9.41 2.25
C VAL A 42 1.49 -7.93 2.25
N VAL A 43 2.44 -7.03 2.50
CA VAL A 43 2.19 -5.58 2.51
C VAL A 43 1.81 -5.07 1.14
N ASP A 44 2.50 -5.47 0.08
CA ASP A 44 2.21 -4.98 -1.28
C ASP A 44 0.80 -5.40 -1.76
N ILE A 45 0.38 -6.63 -1.44
CA ILE A 45 -0.99 -7.10 -1.71
C ILE A 45 -2.02 -6.23 -1.00
N MET A 46 -1.77 -5.91 0.26
CA MET A 46 -2.61 -5.05 1.08
C MET A 46 -2.68 -3.63 0.48
N MET A 47 -1.53 -3.05 0.16
CA MET A 47 -1.40 -1.71 -0.41
C MET A 47 -2.11 -1.56 -1.76
N HIS A 48 -1.93 -2.53 -2.67
CA HIS A 48 -2.64 -2.58 -3.94
C HIS A 48 -4.16 -2.66 -3.76
N THR A 49 -4.64 -3.34 -2.73
CA THR A 49 -6.07 -3.40 -2.42
C THR A 49 -6.55 -2.06 -1.85
N LEU A 50 -5.78 -1.45 -0.95
CA LEU A 50 -6.12 -0.17 -0.33
C LEU A 50 -6.15 0.99 -1.32
N ASP A 51 -5.26 1.02 -2.32
CA ASP A 51 -5.28 2.04 -3.39
C ASP A 51 -6.52 2.01 -4.29
N ARG A 52 -7.19 0.86 -4.32
CA ARG A 52 -8.44 0.65 -5.06
C ARG A 52 -9.66 0.87 -4.15
N TYR A 53 -9.52 0.53 -2.87
CA TYR A 53 -10.54 0.71 -1.84
C TYR A 53 -10.78 2.19 -1.51
N PHE A 54 -9.70 2.93 -1.23
CA PHE A 54 -9.74 4.37 -1.01
C PHE A 54 -9.82 5.09 -2.36
N SER A 55 -11.06 5.32 -2.78
CA SER A 55 -11.42 5.98 -4.03
C SER A 55 -12.65 6.88 -3.83
N THR A 56 -12.96 7.72 -4.81
CA THR A 56 -14.05 8.71 -4.77
C THR A 56 -15.43 8.08 -4.63
N ASP A 57 -16.45 8.93 -4.41
CA ASP A 57 -17.82 8.61 -3.97
C ASP A 57 -18.70 7.82 -4.96
N VAL A 58 -18.14 6.83 -5.65
CA VAL A 58 -18.93 5.82 -6.37
C VAL A 58 -19.18 4.65 -5.43
N VAL A 59 -20.45 4.43 -5.09
CA VAL A 59 -20.87 3.26 -4.31
C VAL A 59 -20.71 2.02 -5.19
N CYS A 60 -19.80 1.11 -4.81
CA CYS A 60 -19.67 -0.21 -5.41
C CYS A 60 -19.56 -1.25 -4.30
N GLU A 61 -20.69 -1.57 -3.67
CA GLU A 61 -20.76 -2.37 -2.44
C GLU A 61 -20.13 -3.76 -2.59
N THR A 62 -20.42 -4.47 -3.68
CA THR A 62 -19.80 -5.78 -3.95
C THR A 62 -18.28 -5.67 -4.08
N THR A 63 -17.80 -4.63 -4.76
CA THR A 63 -16.35 -4.37 -4.91
C THR A 63 -15.71 -4.09 -3.55
N ASP A 64 -16.37 -3.28 -2.70
CA ASP A 64 -15.89 -3.02 -1.33
C ASP A 64 -15.84 -4.30 -0.50
N ALA A 65 -16.91 -5.09 -0.50
CA ALA A 65 -16.98 -6.34 0.26
C ALA A 65 -15.89 -7.35 -0.17
N VAL A 66 -15.59 -7.43 -1.47
CA VAL A 66 -14.50 -8.26 -2.00
C VAL A 66 -13.14 -7.75 -1.52
N ALA A 67 -12.89 -6.45 -1.61
CA ALA A 67 -11.65 -5.85 -1.12
C ALA A 67 -11.48 -6.04 0.40
N GLU A 68 -12.54 -5.84 1.18
CA GLU A 68 -12.55 -6.02 2.63
C GLU A 68 -12.31 -7.48 3.04
N ALA A 69 -12.91 -8.44 2.32
CA ALA A 69 -12.66 -9.86 2.54
C ALA A 69 -11.22 -10.26 2.22
N LEU A 70 -10.67 -9.75 1.12
CA LEU A 70 -9.27 -9.96 0.77
C LEU A 70 -8.34 -9.41 1.85
N LEU A 71 -8.56 -8.17 2.29
CA LEU A 71 -7.75 -7.54 3.35
C LEU A 71 -7.80 -8.36 4.65
N ARG A 72 -8.98 -8.81 5.08
CA ARG A 72 -9.10 -9.69 6.27
C ARG A 72 -8.33 -11.00 6.12
N THR A 73 -8.36 -11.59 4.92
CA THR A 73 -7.64 -12.84 4.61
C THR A 73 -6.14 -12.63 4.68
N VAL A 74 -5.64 -11.54 4.10
CA VAL A 74 -4.22 -11.15 4.16
C VAL A 74 -3.77 -10.86 5.59
N ILE A 75 -4.58 -10.16 6.39
CA ILE A 75 -4.30 -9.88 7.80
C ILE A 75 -4.23 -11.17 8.62
N HIS A 76 -5.09 -12.15 8.33
CA HIS A 76 -5.12 -13.43 9.01
C HIS A 76 -3.90 -14.30 8.65
N TYR A 77 -3.64 -14.50 7.36
CA TYR A 77 -2.60 -15.43 6.90
C TYR A 77 -1.21 -14.83 6.79
N GLY A 78 -1.06 -13.50 6.76
CA GLY A 78 0.23 -12.81 6.69
C GLY A 78 1.17 -13.19 7.85
N PRO A 79 0.75 -13.05 9.12
CA PRO A 79 1.56 -13.50 10.25
C PRO A 79 1.76 -15.02 10.28
N ALA A 80 0.78 -15.80 9.80
CA ALA A 80 0.88 -17.26 9.75
C ALA A 80 2.01 -17.71 8.80
N VAL A 81 2.07 -17.13 7.59
CA VAL A 81 3.13 -17.44 6.62
C VAL A 81 4.51 -16.97 7.08
N MET A 82 4.57 -15.87 7.84
CA MET A 82 5.83 -15.38 8.42
C MET A 82 6.35 -16.30 9.53
N LYS A 83 5.44 -16.89 10.31
CA LYS A 83 5.76 -17.81 11.41
C LYS A 83 6.14 -19.20 10.89
N GLU A 84 5.41 -19.72 9.91
CA GLU A 84 5.60 -21.04 9.32
C GLU A 84 5.70 -20.94 7.78
N PRO A 85 6.91 -20.67 7.23
CA PRO A 85 7.10 -20.39 5.80
C PRO A 85 6.70 -21.51 4.84
N SER A 86 6.62 -22.76 5.33
CA SER A 86 6.20 -23.96 4.58
C SER A 86 4.73 -24.33 4.82
N ASN A 87 3.95 -23.49 5.50
CA ASN A 87 2.52 -23.71 5.67
C ASN A 87 1.80 -23.55 4.32
N TYR A 88 1.33 -24.66 3.75
CA TYR A 88 0.70 -24.67 2.43
C TYR A 88 -0.55 -23.79 2.38
N GLU A 89 -1.43 -23.89 3.38
CA GLU A 89 -2.69 -23.14 3.42
C GLU A 89 -2.41 -21.63 3.42
N ALA A 90 -1.55 -21.16 4.33
CA ALA A 90 -1.20 -19.75 4.40
C ALA A 90 -0.54 -19.24 3.11
N ARG A 91 0.36 -20.03 2.50
CA ARG A 91 0.98 -19.69 1.21
C ARG A 91 -0.03 -19.64 0.09
N SER A 92 -0.96 -20.58 0.03
CA SER A 92 -2.02 -20.61 -0.99
C SER A 92 -2.97 -19.42 -0.89
N GLU A 93 -3.35 -19.03 0.34
CA GLU A 93 -4.25 -17.90 0.57
C GLU A 93 -3.58 -16.57 0.25
N ILE A 94 -2.32 -16.37 0.68
CA ILE A 94 -1.56 -15.17 0.31
C ILE A 94 -1.32 -15.10 -1.20
N MET A 95 -0.97 -16.23 -1.84
CA MET A 95 -0.77 -16.29 -3.29
C MET A 95 -2.06 -15.92 -4.05
N TRP A 96 -3.20 -16.47 -3.63
CA TRP A 96 -4.48 -16.21 -4.28
C TRP A 96 -4.97 -14.78 -4.05
N CYS A 97 -4.87 -14.27 -2.81
CA CYS A 97 -5.12 -12.86 -2.52
C CYS A 97 -4.23 -11.95 -3.36
N GLY A 98 -2.97 -12.33 -3.58
CA GLY A 98 -2.07 -11.60 -4.46
C GLY A 98 -2.57 -11.52 -5.90
N THR A 99 -3.05 -12.64 -6.45
CA THR A 99 -3.67 -12.66 -7.78
C THR A 99 -4.90 -11.75 -7.86
N LEU A 100 -5.83 -11.86 -6.90
CA LEU A 100 -7.08 -11.08 -6.90
C LEU A 100 -6.85 -9.58 -6.68
N SER A 101 -5.90 -9.20 -5.84
CA SER A 101 -5.51 -7.80 -5.63
C SER A 101 -4.98 -7.16 -6.92
N HIS A 102 -4.42 -7.97 -7.84
CA HIS A 102 -3.84 -7.52 -9.10
C HIS A 102 -4.72 -7.80 -10.34
N SER A 103 -5.94 -8.32 -10.17
CA SER A 103 -6.84 -8.64 -11.28
C SER A 103 -7.89 -7.56 -11.57
N ASP A 104 -7.74 -6.37 -10.98
CA ASP A 104 -8.70 -5.26 -10.98
C ASP A 104 -10.05 -5.51 -10.29
N LEU A 105 -10.29 -6.72 -9.80
CA LEU A 105 -11.53 -7.13 -9.15
C LEU A 105 -11.84 -6.26 -7.92
N THR A 106 -10.83 -5.95 -7.11
CA THR A 106 -10.95 -5.14 -5.88
C THR A 106 -11.17 -3.65 -6.12
N GLY A 107 -11.11 -3.19 -7.37
CA GLY A 107 -11.33 -1.80 -7.76
C GLY A 107 -12.36 -1.62 -8.87
N LEU A 108 -13.14 -2.66 -9.19
CA LEU A 108 -14.10 -2.62 -10.27
C LEU A 108 -15.15 -1.52 -10.05
N GLY A 109 -15.32 -0.66 -11.05
CA GLY A 109 -16.29 0.44 -11.02
C GLY A 109 -15.76 1.76 -10.45
N ARG A 110 -14.47 1.84 -10.07
CA ARG A 110 -13.87 3.02 -9.45
C ARG A 110 -12.51 3.42 -10.04
N PRO A 111 -12.14 4.71 -9.97
CA PRO A 111 -10.77 5.13 -10.24
C PRO A 111 -9.83 4.59 -9.14
N LYS A 112 -8.55 4.45 -9.47
CA LYS A 112 -7.51 3.94 -8.55
C LYS A 112 -6.66 5.12 -8.07
N SER A 113 -6.26 5.17 -6.81
CA SER A 113 -5.51 6.33 -6.26
C SER A 113 -4.02 6.24 -6.54
N PHE A 114 -3.35 5.18 -6.05
CA PHE A 114 -1.90 4.95 -6.19
C PHE A 114 -1.02 6.09 -5.67
N VAL A 115 -1.54 6.97 -4.83
CA VAL A 115 -0.78 8.10 -4.27
C VAL A 115 0.36 7.63 -3.37
N VAL A 116 0.13 6.59 -2.56
CA VAL A 116 1.18 5.98 -1.74
C VAL A 116 2.21 5.28 -2.63
N HIS A 117 1.79 4.53 -3.67
CA HIS A 117 2.73 3.95 -4.63
C HIS A 117 3.57 4.99 -5.36
N GLN A 118 3.01 6.14 -5.72
CA GLN A 118 3.76 7.19 -6.39
C GLN A 118 4.85 7.76 -5.48
N MET A 119 4.55 8.00 -4.20
CA MET A 119 5.57 8.38 -3.21
C MET A 119 6.58 7.25 -2.97
N GLY A 120 6.11 6.00 -2.87
CA GLY A 120 6.95 4.82 -2.70
C GLY A 120 7.90 4.55 -3.87
N HIS A 121 7.50 4.86 -5.11
CA HIS A 121 8.38 4.76 -6.28
C HIS A 121 9.57 5.72 -6.20
N ILE A 122 9.36 6.94 -5.69
CA ILE A 122 10.46 7.91 -5.48
C ILE A 122 11.44 7.37 -4.44
N LEU A 123 10.92 6.91 -3.30
CA LEU A 123 11.73 6.33 -2.22
C LEU A 123 12.53 5.11 -2.69
N SER A 124 11.87 4.13 -3.30
CA SER A 124 12.53 2.93 -3.82
C SER A 124 13.51 3.25 -4.96
N GLY A 125 13.25 4.26 -5.78
CA GLY A 125 14.16 4.66 -6.86
C GLY A 125 15.43 5.32 -6.35
N ARG A 126 15.33 6.16 -5.31
CA ARG A 126 16.48 6.90 -4.76
C ARG A 126 17.33 6.08 -3.80
N PHE A 127 16.72 5.18 -3.03
CA PHE A 127 17.37 4.50 -1.90
C PHE A 127 17.45 2.98 -2.06
N ASP A 128 17.05 2.43 -3.22
CA ASP A 128 17.00 0.99 -3.49
C ASP A 128 16.21 0.19 -2.43
N LEU A 129 15.24 0.84 -1.79
CA LEU A 129 14.38 0.20 -0.80
C LEU A 129 13.44 -0.80 -1.50
N PRO A 130 13.24 -2.01 -0.91
CA PRO A 130 12.17 -2.90 -1.32
C PRO A 130 10.83 -2.15 -1.43
N HIS A 131 10.08 -2.43 -2.50
CA HIS A 131 8.90 -1.65 -2.84
C HIS A 131 7.91 -1.56 -1.68
N ALA A 132 7.62 -2.68 -1.02
CA ALA A 132 6.66 -2.70 0.08
C ALA A 132 7.13 -1.90 1.32
N GLU A 133 8.44 -1.81 1.57
CA GLU A 133 8.98 -1.02 2.67
C GLU A 133 8.75 0.47 2.43
N SER A 134 8.92 0.94 1.18
CA SER A 134 8.61 2.33 0.85
C SER A 134 7.12 2.65 0.95
N LEU A 135 6.23 1.68 0.70
CA LEU A 135 4.79 1.84 0.89
C LEU A 135 4.41 1.91 2.37
N SER A 136 4.91 0.98 3.20
CA SER A 136 4.57 0.90 4.62
C SER A 136 5.07 2.10 5.40
N CYS A 137 6.22 2.68 5.04
CA CYS A 137 6.73 3.92 5.61
C CYS A 137 5.78 5.11 5.45
N VAL A 138 4.98 5.13 4.38
CA VAL A 138 4.24 6.34 3.98
C VAL A 138 2.73 6.20 4.21
N PHE A 139 2.17 4.99 4.08
CA PHE A 139 0.72 4.77 4.08
C PHE A 139 0.01 5.40 5.29
N CYS A 140 0.51 5.17 6.51
CA CYS A 140 -0.18 5.62 7.71
C CYS A 140 -0.18 7.16 7.84
N GLN A 141 0.88 7.83 7.37
CA GLN A 141 0.96 9.29 7.38
C GLN A 141 0.10 9.90 6.27
N TRP A 142 0.08 9.28 5.09
CA TRP A 142 -0.88 9.63 4.04
C TRP A 142 -2.32 9.50 4.53
N ALA A 143 -2.64 8.37 5.17
CA ALA A 143 -3.99 8.10 5.67
C ALA A 143 -4.43 9.16 6.68
N ARG A 144 -3.55 9.55 7.62
CA ARG A 144 -3.84 10.63 8.59
C ARG A 144 -4.07 11.98 7.93
N GLU A 145 -3.24 12.33 6.94
CA GLU A 145 -3.36 13.59 6.20
C GLU A 145 -4.71 13.71 5.48
N VAL A 146 -5.20 12.61 4.88
CA VAL A 146 -6.41 12.65 4.07
C VAL A 146 -7.68 12.17 4.78
N CYS A 147 -7.56 11.66 6.01
CA CYS A 147 -8.66 11.01 6.72
C CYS A 147 -9.90 11.90 6.86
N GLY A 148 -9.68 13.17 7.21
CA GLY A 148 -10.76 14.16 7.40
C GLY A 148 -11.59 14.44 6.15
N TYR A 149 -11.07 14.17 4.95
CA TYR A 149 -11.80 14.38 3.69
C TYR A 149 -12.73 13.24 3.32
N GLY A 150 -12.66 12.10 4.02
CA GLY A 150 -13.52 10.95 3.77
C GLY A 150 -13.63 10.05 4.99
N ILE A 151 -13.97 10.63 6.14
CA ILE A 151 -13.96 9.96 7.44
C ILE A 151 -14.79 8.67 7.44
N GLY A 152 -15.98 8.68 6.83
CA GLY A 152 -16.86 7.52 6.75
C GLY A 152 -16.22 6.34 6.01
N ARG A 153 -15.38 6.59 4.99
CA ARG A 153 -14.64 5.54 4.27
C ARG A 153 -13.58 4.90 5.16
N PHE A 154 -12.84 5.70 5.94
CA PHE A 154 -11.85 5.18 6.90
C PHE A 154 -12.51 4.48 8.09
N ALA A 155 -13.65 4.98 8.56
CA ALA A 155 -14.42 4.35 9.63
C ALA A 155 -14.99 2.99 9.16
N ARG A 156 -15.48 2.90 7.92
CA ARG A 156 -15.87 1.63 7.30
C ARG A 156 -14.69 0.67 7.20
N TYR A 157 -13.53 1.12 6.73
CA TYR A 157 -12.31 0.31 6.71
C TYR A 157 -11.98 -0.27 8.10
N ALA A 158 -12.01 0.58 9.13
CA ALA A 158 -11.76 0.18 10.51
C ALA A 158 -12.76 -0.89 11.01
N ARG A 159 -14.06 -0.72 10.72
CA ARG A 159 -15.11 -1.65 11.16
C ARG A 159 -15.10 -2.95 10.37
N GLU A 160 -15.02 -2.86 9.04
CA GLU A 160 -15.18 -4.03 8.18
C GLU A 160 -13.93 -4.89 8.07
N VAL A 161 -12.74 -4.27 8.10
CA VAL A 161 -11.46 -4.97 7.98
C VAL A 161 -10.89 -5.31 9.35
N TRP A 162 -10.84 -4.34 10.26
CA TRP A 162 -10.20 -4.50 11.57
C TRP A 162 -11.16 -4.90 12.70
N LYS A 163 -12.47 -4.96 12.43
CA LYS A 163 -13.51 -5.29 13.43
C LYS A 163 -13.51 -4.35 14.64
N ILE A 164 -13.14 -3.08 14.41
CA ILE A 164 -13.21 -2.04 15.43
C ILE A 164 -14.68 -1.68 15.65
N SER A 165 -15.17 -1.76 16.88
CA SER A 165 -16.58 -1.53 17.24
C SER A 165 -16.88 -0.09 17.67
N GLU A 166 -15.97 0.85 17.41
CA GLU A 166 -16.12 2.25 17.80
C GLU A 166 -17.25 2.94 16.99
N PRO A 167 -18.29 3.48 17.66
CA PRO A 167 -19.39 4.16 16.97
C PRO A 167 -19.00 5.52 16.38
N ASP A 168 -18.07 6.26 16.98
CA ASP A 168 -17.61 7.53 16.42
C ASP A 168 -16.72 7.31 15.19
N ASP A 169 -17.04 7.96 14.08
CA ASP A 169 -16.34 7.75 12.80
C ASP A 169 -14.89 8.21 12.85
N GLU A 170 -14.60 9.34 13.51
CA GLU A 170 -13.24 9.87 13.62
C GLU A 170 -12.36 8.94 14.46
N THR A 171 -12.87 8.52 15.61
CA THR A 171 -12.18 7.60 16.52
C THR A 171 -11.99 6.22 15.87
N ALA A 172 -13.01 5.70 15.17
CA ALA A 172 -12.90 4.44 14.44
C ALA A 172 -11.85 4.52 13.33
N ALA A 173 -11.88 5.58 12.52
CA ALA A 173 -10.93 5.79 11.43
C ALA A 173 -9.48 5.84 11.92
N LEU A 174 -9.19 6.64 12.96
CA LEU A 174 -7.86 6.73 13.54
C LEU A 174 -7.40 5.39 14.15
N ALA A 175 -8.31 4.66 14.79
CA ALA A 175 -8.03 3.32 15.32
C ALA A 175 -7.69 2.32 14.20
N GLY A 176 -8.37 2.39 13.05
CA GLY A 176 -8.09 1.56 11.87
C GLY A 176 -6.73 1.87 11.22
N ILE A 177 -6.35 3.14 11.15
CA ILE A 177 -5.01 3.56 10.72
C ILE A 177 -3.96 2.99 11.67
N GLY A 178 -4.15 3.16 12.99
CA GLY A 178 -3.23 2.61 13.99
C GLY A 178 -3.16 1.08 14.00
N ALA A 179 -4.26 0.38 13.67
CA ALA A 179 -4.25 -1.08 13.51
C ALA A 179 -3.41 -1.51 12.31
N THR A 180 -3.47 -0.76 11.20
CA THR A 180 -2.63 -1.00 10.02
C THR A 180 -1.16 -0.79 10.32
N GLU A 181 -0.81 0.28 11.04
CA GLU A 181 0.56 0.55 11.47
C GLU A 181 1.12 -0.58 12.35
N ARG A 182 0.35 -1.03 13.34
CA ARG A 182 0.73 -2.15 14.21
C ARG A 182 0.91 -3.45 13.42
N PHE A 183 0.07 -3.69 12.41
CA PHE A 183 0.18 -4.86 11.56
C PHE A 183 1.46 -4.83 10.72
N PHE A 184 1.82 -3.69 10.12
CA PHE A 184 3.09 -3.55 9.41
C PHE A 184 4.29 -3.81 10.33
N ARG A 185 4.31 -3.22 11.54
CA ARG A 185 5.38 -3.50 12.52
C ARG A 185 5.43 -4.97 12.92
N ALA A 186 4.28 -5.64 13.07
CA ALA A 186 4.22 -7.07 13.39
C ALA A 186 4.75 -7.98 12.27
N LEU A 187 4.89 -7.46 11.04
CA LEU A 187 5.50 -8.14 9.90
C LEU A 187 6.98 -7.75 9.71
N ASP A 188 7.59 -7.04 10.66
CA ASP A 188 8.94 -6.47 10.57
C ASP A 188 9.10 -5.45 9.42
N MET A 189 8.02 -4.74 9.07
CA MET A 189 8.02 -3.72 8.02
C MET A 189 8.12 -2.31 8.63
N PRO A 190 8.94 -1.41 8.06
CA PRO A 190 9.12 -0.06 8.59
C PRO A 190 7.87 0.78 8.39
N VAL A 191 7.52 1.62 9.35
CA VAL A 191 6.35 2.52 9.28
C VAL A 191 6.69 4.00 9.26
N CYS A 192 7.98 4.32 9.27
CA CYS A 192 8.55 5.65 9.06
C CYS A 192 9.95 5.53 8.42
N PHE A 193 10.56 6.65 8.06
CA PHE A 193 11.85 6.66 7.37
C PHE A 193 13.01 6.24 8.27
N GLY A 194 12.98 6.61 9.55
CA GLY A 194 14.00 6.23 10.53
C GLY A 194 14.06 4.72 10.80
N GLU A 195 12.97 3.99 10.56
CA GLU A 195 12.92 2.52 10.68
C GLU A 195 13.40 1.78 9.41
N ALA A 196 13.48 2.48 8.27
CA ALA A 196 13.96 1.91 7.01
C ALA A 196 15.48 2.07 6.85
N GLU A 197 16.09 1.30 5.94
CA GLU A 197 17.55 1.34 5.68
C GLU A 197 18.05 2.73 5.25
N MET A 198 17.17 3.61 4.72
CA MET A 198 17.51 4.98 4.34
C MET A 198 17.68 5.94 5.52
N GLY A 199 17.08 5.65 6.68
CA GLY A 199 17.08 6.53 7.85
C GLY A 199 16.35 7.86 7.65
N VAL A 200 16.48 8.75 8.63
CA VAL A 200 15.89 10.11 8.58
C VAL A 200 16.66 10.97 7.56
N LEU A 201 15.90 11.60 6.66
CA LEU A 201 16.41 12.40 5.55
C LEU A 201 16.47 13.89 5.91
N SER A 202 17.26 14.65 5.14
CA SER A 202 17.27 16.11 5.26
C SER A 202 15.95 16.72 4.77
N ASP A 203 15.58 17.88 5.30
CA ASP A 203 14.38 18.60 4.86
C ASP A 203 14.48 19.09 3.40
N GLU A 204 15.70 19.21 2.85
CA GLU A 204 15.93 19.47 1.43
C GLU A 204 15.61 18.24 0.57
N ASP A 205 16.11 17.06 0.95
CA ASP A 205 15.81 15.81 0.25
C ASP A 205 14.31 15.51 0.23
N VAL A 206 13.63 15.74 1.36
CA VAL A 206 12.17 15.54 1.47
C VAL A 206 11.39 16.50 0.56
N ARG A 207 11.82 17.76 0.43
CA ARG A 207 11.24 18.71 -0.54
C ARG A 207 11.47 18.26 -1.98
N ASP A 208 12.69 17.83 -2.29
CA ASP A 208 13.03 17.36 -3.64
C ASP A 208 12.20 16.14 -4.05
N MET A 209 11.96 15.21 -3.13
CA MET A 209 11.07 14.06 -3.38
C MET A 209 9.62 14.49 -3.61
N ALA A 210 9.12 15.47 -2.85
CA ALA A 210 7.77 15.99 -3.05
C ALA A 210 7.61 16.65 -4.43
N ARG A 211 8.61 17.47 -4.83
CA ARG A 211 8.69 18.10 -6.17
C ARG A 211 8.74 17.06 -7.28
N GLU A 212 9.56 16.02 -7.12
CA GLU A 212 9.66 14.95 -8.11
C GLU A 212 8.32 14.17 -8.25
N CYS A 213 7.68 13.86 -7.13
CA CYS A 213 6.39 13.17 -7.11
C CYS A 213 5.28 14.00 -7.77
N SER A 214 5.29 15.32 -7.61
CA SER A 214 4.33 16.27 -8.19
C SER A 214 4.67 16.70 -9.64
N TRP A 215 5.78 16.23 -10.20
CA TRP A 215 6.36 16.71 -11.47
C TRP A 215 6.56 18.24 -11.48
N ASP A 216 7.28 18.78 -10.50
CA ASP A 216 7.48 20.22 -10.30
C ASP A 216 6.16 20.98 -10.17
N GLY A 217 5.20 20.42 -9.44
CA GLY A 217 3.87 21.01 -9.24
C GLY A 217 2.96 20.96 -10.47
N LYS A 218 3.35 20.26 -11.54
CA LYS A 218 2.56 20.18 -12.79
C LYS A 218 1.40 19.21 -12.72
N ARG A 219 1.27 18.41 -11.66
CA ARG A 219 0.14 17.48 -11.47
C ARG A 219 -0.31 17.39 -10.01
N LEU A 220 -1.57 16.99 -9.85
CA LEU A 220 -2.07 16.40 -8.62
C LEU A 220 -1.86 14.88 -8.65
N VAL A 221 -1.69 14.26 -7.48
CA VAL A 221 -1.42 12.82 -7.33
C VAL A 221 -2.50 12.15 -6.50
N GLY A 222 -3.07 11.05 -6.99
CA GLY A 222 -4.15 10.32 -6.33
C GLY A 222 -5.54 10.70 -6.84
N THR A 223 -6.55 9.92 -6.43
CA THR A 223 -7.94 10.15 -6.84
C THR A 223 -8.89 10.29 -5.65
N PHE A 224 -8.64 9.62 -4.51
CA PHE A 224 -9.46 9.76 -3.29
C PHE A 224 -9.50 11.21 -2.78
N HIS A 225 -8.32 11.75 -2.46
CA HIS A 225 -8.09 13.15 -2.18
C HIS A 225 -6.79 13.53 -2.89
N PRO A 226 -6.85 14.07 -4.12
CA PRO A 226 -5.66 14.39 -4.90
C PRO A 226 -4.76 15.38 -4.16
N LEU A 227 -3.48 15.05 -4.00
CA LEU A 227 -2.51 15.89 -3.32
C LEU A 227 -1.71 16.70 -4.34
N ASP A 228 -1.51 17.98 -4.03
CA ASP A 228 -0.49 18.82 -4.66
C ASP A 228 0.89 18.58 -4.02
N GLU A 229 1.91 19.29 -4.49
CA GLU A 229 3.27 19.19 -3.93
C GLU A 229 3.30 19.48 -2.43
N ALA A 230 2.53 20.47 -1.96
CA ALA A 230 2.48 20.84 -0.56
C ALA A 230 1.86 19.72 0.30
N GLY A 231 0.81 19.05 -0.18
CA GLY A 231 0.21 17.89 0.46
C GLY A 231 1.15 16.70 0.53
N ILE A 232 1.83 16.39 -0.58
CA ILE A 232 2.87 15.34 -0.61
C ILE A 232 3.98 15.66 0.39
N LEU A 233 4.44 16.92 0.43
CA LEU A 233 5.47 17.35 1.37
C LEU A 233 5.06 17.18 2.84
N ARG A 234 3.80 17.47 3.20
CA ARG A 234 3.28 17.24 4.56
C ARG A 234 3.32 15.76 4.92
N VAL A 235 2.90 14.88 4.01
CA VAL A 235 2.94 13.42 4.20
C VAL A 235 4.38 12.93 4.39
N LEU A 236 5.29 13.30 3.47
CA LEU A 236 6.67 12.82 3.52
C LEU A 236 7.42 13.35 4.76
N ARG A 237 7.16 14.59 5.20
CA ARG A 237 7.71 15.11 6.45
C ARG A 237 7.17 14.37 7.66
N ALA A 238 5.87 14.08 7.71
CA ALA A 238 5.28 13.30 8.79
C ALA A 238 5.84 11.88 8.83
N ALA A 239 6.25 11.31 7.69
CA ALA A 239 6.91 10.00 7.62
C ALA A 239 8.40 10.04 7.98
N ASN A 240 9.03 11.22 8.02
CA ASN A 240 10.46 11.40 8.24
C ASN A 240 10.84 11.55 9.73
N HIS A 241 10.62 10.50 10.51
CA HIS A 241 11.01 10.40 11.93
C HIS A 241 11.56 9.01 12.26
#